data_AF-A0A319B341-F1
#
_entry.id   AF-A0A319B341-F1
#
_cell.length_a   1.000
_cell.length_b   1.000
_cell.length_c   1.000
_cell.angle_alpha   90.00
_cell.angle_beta   90.00
_cell.angle_gamma   90.00
#
_symmetry.space_group_name_H-M   'P 1'
#
loop_
_entity.id
_entity.type
_entity.pdbx_description
1 polymer ?
#
loop_
_entity_poly.entity_id
_entity_poly.type
_entity_poly.pdbx_seq_one_letter_code
_entity_poly.pdbx_strand_id
1 'polypeptide(L)'
;MLDIICQHTWKCDFDGHVHRWYTYGDEFGYSHRMCFFLIDYGTAPGGDDSRVPNWPLLMIEYSIDKPQILQFEDVQAELKSVPFTPAPYEPSEKPPVRDIVRRRLRSARRIPVRELDHMRDHPEDMEWLERKVRPRFWTKFLEQLQDIEKTRAWEEAQRIMRREYEEEEAKQKEVERMADR
;
A
#
# COMPACT_ATOMS: atom_id res chain seq x y z
N MET A 1 -24.76 -5.52 -2.76
CA MET A 1 -24.03 -4.24 -2.86
C MET A 1 -24.28 -3.59 -4.21
N LEU A 2 -23.91 -4.24 -5.33
CA LEU A 2 -24.11 -3.69 -6.68
C LEU A 2 -25.58 -3.40 -7.02
N ASP A 3 -26.53 -4.28 -6.65
CA ASP A 3 -27.97 -4.00 -6.82
C ASP A 3 -28.41 -2.70 -6.16
N ILE A 4 -28.03 -2.52 -4.89
CA ILE A 4 -28.38 -1.31 -4.12
C ILE A 4 -27.82 -0.07 -4.82
N ILE A 5 -26.61 -0.18 -5.38
CA ILE A 5 -25.97 0.90 -6.11
C ILE A 5 -26.72 1.21 -7.42
N CYS A 6 -27.07 0.19 -8.19
CA CYS A 6 -27.80 0.33 -9.44
C CYS A 6 -29.19 0.91 -9.21
N GLN A 7 -29.90 0.44 -8.18
CA GLN A 7 -31.21 0.95 -7.81
C GLN A 7 -31.15 2.42 -7.39
N HIS A 8 -30.11 2.83 -6.66
CA HIS A 8 -29.97 4.22 -6.23
C HIS A 8 -29.54 5.16 -7.38
N THR A 9 -28.66 4.70 -8.27
CA THR A 9 -28.04 5.55 -9.31
C THR A 9 -28.85 5.57 -10.61
N TRP A 10 -29.35 4.42 -11.05
CA TRP A 10 -30.03 4.24 -12.33
C TRP A 10 -31.47 3.71 -12.19
N LYS A 11 -31.95 3.47 -10.96
CA LYS A 11 -33.29 2.94 -10.69
C LYS A 11 -33.56 1.60 -11.39
N CYS A 12 -32.54 0.76 -11.49
CA CYS A 12 -32.63 -0.59 -12.04
C CYS A 12 -31.85 -1.59 -11.19
N ASP A 13 -32.15 -2.89 -11.33
CA ASP A 13 -31.35 -3.94 -10.71
C ASP A 13 -30.00 -4.10 -11.41
N PHE A 14 -29.02 -4.69 -10.73
CA PHE A 14 -27.73 -5.00 -11.34
C PHE A 14 -27.88 -6.20 -12.27
N ASP A 15 -27.49 -5.98 -13.52
CA ASP A 15 -27.38 -7.01 -14.56
C ASP A 15 -25.92 -7.10 -15.00
N GLY A 16 -25.25 -8.22 -14.74
CA GLY A 16 -23.85 -8.44 -15.10
C GLY A 16 -23.59 -8.58 -16.61
N HIS A 17 -24.62 -8.69 -17.44
CA HIS A 17 -24.49 -8.66 -18.90
C HIS A 17 -24.50 -7.24 -19.48
N VAL A 18 -25.07 -6.28 -18.75
CA VAL A 18 -25.22 -4.89 -19.18
C VAL A 18 -24.30 -3.96 -18.41
N HIS A 19 -24.15 -4.19 -17.11
CA HIS A 19 -23.36 -3.38 -16.21
C HIS A 19 -21.93 -3.90 -16.15
N ARG A 20 -20.98 -2.99 -16.35
CA ARG A 20 -19.56 -3.28 -16.17
C ARG A 20 -19.16 -2.86 -14.76
N TRP A 21 -18.63 -3.81 -14.00
CA TRP A 21 -18.06 -3.57 -12.68
C TRP A 21 -16.64 -4.10 -12.63
N TYR A 22 -15.71 -3.25 -12.21
CA TYR A 22 -14.33 -3.65 -11.94
C TYR A 22 -13.88 -3.14 -10.58
N THR A 23 -13.15 -4.00 -9.86
CA THR A 23 -12.54 -3.71 -8.56
C THR A 23 -11.09 -3.29 -8.66
N TYR A 24 -10.64 -2.82 -9.84
CA TYR A 24 -9.25 -2.38 -10.03
C TYR A 24 -8.87 -1.36 -8.96
N GLY A 25 -7.86 -1.69 -8.16
CA GLY A 25 -7.43 -0.84 -7.06
C GLY A 25 -8.41 -0.79 -5.88
N ASP A 26 -9.09 -1.89 -5.53
CA ASP A 26 -9.88 -2.02 -4.29
C ASP A 26 -9.18 -1.52 -3.01
N GLU A 27 -7.85 -1.35 -3.06
CA GLU A 27 -7.02 -0.59 -2.12
C GLU A 27 -7.44 0.88 -1.90
N PHE A 28 -8.30 1.47 -2.72
CA PHE A 28 -8.94 2.77 -2.45
C PHE A 28 -10.01 2.68 -1.35
N GLY A 29 -10.53 1.48 -1.09
CA GLY A 29 -11.67 1.24 -0.21
C GLY A 29 -11.29 0.56 1.11
N TYR A 30 -10.67 1.28 2.04
CA TYR A 30 -10.55 0.83 3.44
C TYR A 30 -11.21 1.82 4.38
N SER A 31 -12.23 1.34 5.13
CA SER A 31 -12.95 1.76 6.37
C SER A 31 -13.08 3.24 6.79
N HIS A 32 -12.40 4.18 6.14
CA HIS A 32 -12.26 5.60 6.49
C HIS A 32 -11.85 6.45 5.27
N ARG A 33 -11.89 5.86 4.06
CA ARG A 33 -11.88 6.54 2.76
C ARG A 33 -13.15 6.12 2.02
N MET A 34 -13.70 7.08 1.28
CA MET A 34 -14.83 6.85 0.39
C MET A 34 -14.36 5.80 -0.64
N CYS A 35 -14.98 4.63 -0.66
CA CYS A 35 -14.70 3.65 -1.69
C CYS A 35 -15.18 4.23 -3.03
N PHE A 36 -14.42 4.04 -4.09
CA PHE A 36 -14.88 4.42 -5.43
C PHE A 36 -15.12 3.15 -6.19
N PHE A 37 -16.35 2.99 -6.67
CA PHE A 37 -16.71 1.91 -7.55
C PHE A 37 -16.94 2.52 -8.91
N LEU A 38 -16.13 2.09 -9.86
CA LEU A 38 -16.33 2.35 -11.27
C LEU A 38 -17.46 1.43 -11.73
N ILE A 39 -18.64 1.99 -11.99
CA ILE A 39 -19.81 1.27 -12.52
C ILE A 39 -20.30 2.02 -13.74
N ASP A 40 -20.41 1.30 -14.85
CA ASP A 40 -20.83 1.81 -16.15
C ASP A 40 -22.07 1.07 -16.66
N TYR A 41 -22.89 1.79 -17.44
CA TYR A 41 -24.08 1.26 -18.13
C TYR A 41 -23.75 0.76 -19.55
N GLY A 42 -22.48 0.44 -19.85
CA GLY A 42 -22.06 -0.14 -21.13
C GLY A 42 -22.26 0.76 -22.36
N THR A 43 -22.53 2.06 -22.17
CA THR A 43 -22.93 2.97 -23.27
C THR A 43 -21.79 3.81 -23.84
N ALA A 44 -20.57 3.69 -23.31
CA ALA A 44 -19.39 4.37 -23.85
C ALA A 44 -19.13 3.91 -25.30
N PRO A 45 -19.35 4.77 -26.31
CA PRO A 45 -19.20 4.37 -27.70
C PRO A 45 -17.74 4.02 -27.97
N GLY A 46 -17.49 2.80 -28.47
CA GLY A 46 -16.16 2.35 -28.86
C GLY A 46 -15.21 1.95 -27.71
N GLY A 47 -15.72 1.77 -26.48
CA GLY A 47 -14.87 1.43 -25.33
C GLY A 47 -14.02 2.60 -24.81
N ASP A 48 -14.40 3.83 -25.16
CA ASP A 48 -13.75 5.05 -24.67
C ASP A 48 -14.12 5.32 -23.20
N ASP A 49 -13.31 4.76 -22.30
CA ASP A 49 -13.48 4.88 -20.85
C ASP A 49 -13.41 6.33 -20.35
N SER A 50 -12.90 7.28 -21.15
CA SER A 50 -12.86 8.71 -20.79
C SER A 50 -14.25 9.37 -20.73
N ARG A 51 -15.25 8.73 -21.35
CA ARG A 51 -16.66 9.18 -21.39
C ARG A 51 -17.52 8.54 -20.31
N VAL A 52 -16.95 7.62 -19.53
CA VAL A 52 -17.69 6.92 -18.48
C VAL A 52 -17.85 7.85 -17.26
N PRO A 53 -19.08 8.06 -16.77
CA PRO A 53 -19.29 8.88 -15.58
C PRO A 53 -18.67 8.24 -14.33
N ASN A 54 -17.72 8.94 -13.70
CA ASN A 54 -17.13 8.52 -12.43
C ASN A 54 -18.09 8.80 -11.27
N TRP A 55 -18.55 7.73 -10.60
CA TRP A 55 -19.46 7.84 -9.47
C TRP A 55 -18.77 7.44 -8.15
N PRO A 56 -18.59 8.36 -7.18
CA PRO A 56 -18.06 8.02 -5.87
C PRO A 56 -19.16 7.34 -5.06
N LEU A 57 -18.83 6.30 -4.29
CA LEU A 57 -19.82 5.55 -3.51
C LEU A 57 -19.32 5.33 -2.09
N LEU A 58 -19.83 6.15 -1.17
CA LEU A 58 -19.55 5.99 0.25
C LEU A 58 -20.13 4.66 0.75
N MET A 59 -19.29 3.83 1.38
CA MET A 59 -19.75 2.68 2.19
C MET A 59 -19.84 3.05 3.68
N ILE A 60 -20.52 4.15 4.01
CA ILE A 60 -20.95 4.41 5.38
C ILE A 60 -22.37 4.95 5.30
N GLU A 61 -23.24 4.40 6.15
CA GLU A 61 -24.61 4.81 6.46
C GLU A 61 -25.00 6.24 6.02
N TYR A 62 -26.07 6.30 5.22
CA TYR A 62 -26.93 7.46 4.96
C TYR A 62 -26.28 8.74 4.39
N SER A 63 -26.77 9.10 3.20
CA SER A 63 -26.86 10.47 2.68
C SER A 63 -25.61 11.33 2.81
N ILE A 64 -24.63 11.08 1.93
CA ILE A 64 -23.88 12.21 1.39
C ILE A 64 -24.43 12.43 -0.02
N ASP A 65 -25.16 13.53 -0.20
CA ASP A 65 -25.49 14.05 -1.52
C ASP A 65 -24.19 14.10 -2.35
N LYS A 66 -24.14 13.40 -3.48
CA LYS A 66 -23.09 13.66 -4.49
C LYS A 66 -23.23 15.14 -4.92
N PRO A 67 -22.16 15.95 -5.14
CA PRO A 67 -20.90 15.57 -5.78
C PRO A 67 -19.64 16.36 -5.30
N GLN A 68 -19.53 16.78 -4.03
CA GLN A 68 -18.40 17.65 -3.63
C GLN A 68 -17.03 16.99 -3.81
N ILE A 69 -16.95 15.67 -3.64
CA ILE A 69 -15.69 14.95 -3.80
C ILE A 69 -15.20 14.86 -5.26
N LEU A 70 -16.13 14.89 -6.23
CA LEU A 70 -15.76 14.90 -7.65
C LEU A 70 -15.16 16.24 -8.08
N GLN A 71 -15.22 17.25 -7.21
CA GLN A 71 -14.57 18.55 -7.41
C GLN A 71 -13.06 18.49 -7.08
N PHE A 72 -12.59 17.45 -6.37
CA PHE A 72 -11.18 17.30 -6.08
C PHE A 72 -10.44 16.76 -7.31
N GLU A 73 -9.50 17.57 -7.81
CA GLU A 73 -8.76 17.28 -9.04
C GLU A 73 -7.85 16.05 -8.90
N ASP A 74 -7.30 15.81 -7.71
CA ASP A 74 -6.49 14.61 -7.42
C ASP A 74 -7.31 13.32 -7.49
N VAL A 75 -8.57 13.37 -7.03
CA VAL A 75 -9.52 12.25 -7.12
C VAL A 75 -9.88 11.98 -8.59
N GLN A 76 -10.17 13.02 -9.37
CA GLN A 76 -10.47 12.87 -10.79
C GLN A 76 -9.28 12.35 -11.60
N ALA A 77 -8.07 12.83 -11.31
CA ALA A 77 -6.84 12.38 -11.96
C ALA A 77 -6.59 10.90 -11.70
N GLU A 78 -6.77 10.45 -10.46
CA GLU A 78 -6.58 9.04 -10.11
C GLU A 78 -7.63 8.15 -10.77
N LEU A 79 -8.92 8.55 -10.77
CA LEU A 79 -9.99 7.77 -11.40
C LEU A 79 -9.82 7.66 -12.92
N LYS A 80 -9.36 8.73 -13.58
CA LYS A 80 -9.02 8.71 -15.01
C LYS A 80 -7.79 7.88 -15.34
N SER A 81 -6.91 7.64 -14.38
CA SER A 81 -5.70 6.82 -14.58
C SER A 81 -5.99 5.31 -14.62
N VAL A 82 -7.20 4.88 -14.25
CA VAL A 82 -7.59 3.46 -14.16
C VAL A 82 -8.68 3.15 -15.20
N PRO A 83 -8.34 2.51 -16.34
CA PRO A 83 -9.34 2.16 -17.35
C PRO A 83 -10.31 1.08 -16.85
N PHE A 84 -11.55 1.11 -17.33
CA PHE A 84 -12.55 0.05 -17.10
C PHE A 84 -12.21 -1.19 -17.93
N THR A 85 -11.75 -0.99 -19.16
CA THR A 85 -11.40 -2.09 -20.06
C THR A 85 -9.96 -2.51 -19.77
N PRO A 86 -9.70 -3.78 -19.39
CA PRO A 86 -8.34 -4.24 -19.19
C PRO A 86 -7.53 -4.03 -20.47
N ALA A 87 -6.46 -3.24 -20.39
CA ALA A 87 -5.49 -3.21 -21.46
C ALA A 87 -4.90 -4.61 -21.65
N PRO A 88 -4.46 -4.98 -22.88
CA PRO A 88 -3.70 -6.21 -23.09
C PRO A 88 -2.57 -6.31 -22.06
N TYR A 89 -2.33 -7.52 -21.55
CA TYR A 89 -1.26 -7.74 -20.58
C TYR A 89 0.09 -7.45 -21.24
N GLU A 90 0.64 -6.28 -20.97
CA GLU A 90 2.04 -5.96 -21.24
C GLU A 90 2.87 -6.38 -20.03
N PRO A 91 4.05 -7.00 -20.22
CA PRO A 91 4.98 -7.24 -19.13
C PRO A 91 5.36 -5.90 -18.49
N SER A 92 4.71 -5.54 -17.39
CA SER A 92 5.00 -4.28 -16.71
C SER A 92 6.41 -4.35 -16.15
N GLU A 93 7.20 -3.30 -16.40
CA GLU A 93 8.45 -3.10 -15.67
C GLU A 93 8.19 -3.15 -14.16
N LYS A 94 9.19 -3.59 -13.39
CA LYS A 94 9.06 -3.60 -11.93
C LYS A 94 8.76 -2.17 -11.46
N PRO A 95 7.67 -1.96 -10.71
CA PRO A 95 7.33 -0.64 -10.23
C PRO A 95 8.44 -0.12 -9.29
N PRO A 96 8.64 1.21 -9.21
CA PRO A 96 9.57 1.81 -8.28
C PRO A 96 9.33 1.34 -6.83
N VAL A 97 10.39 1.25 -6.03
CA VAL A 97 10.30 0.73 -4.65
C VAL A 97 9.33 1.56 -3.81
N ARG A 98 9.33 2.89 -3.95
CA ARG A 98 8.34 3.77 -3.31
C ARG A 98 6.89 3.37 -3.56
N ASP A 99 6.56 2.89 -4.75
CA ASP A 99 5.21 2.48 -5.12
C ASP A 99 4.86 1.13 -4.49
N ILE A 100 5.82 0.20 -4.46
CA ILE A 100 5.69 -1.08 -3.76
C ILE A 100 5.45 -0.86 -2.27
N VAL A 101 6.23 0.03 -1.64
CA VAL A 101 6.12 0.38 -0.23
C VAL A 101 4.77 1.04 0.05
N ARG A 102 4.37 2.03 -0.75
CA ARG A 102 3.05 2.67 -0.65
C ARG A 102 1.92 1.66 -0.72
N ARG A 103 1.96 0.73 -1.67
CA ARG A 103 0.98 -0.35 -1.83
C ARG A 103 0.91 -1.22 -0.57
N ARG A 104 2.06 -1.69 -0.08
CA ARG A 104 2.14 -2.52 1.14
C ARG A 104 1.59 -1.82 2.38
N LEU A 105 1.92 -0.54 2.57
CA LEU A 105 1.40 0.26 3.67
C LEU A 105 -0.13 0.37 3.61
N ARG A 106 -0.69 0.56 2.41
CA ARG A 106 -2.15 0.61 2.20
C ARG A 106 -2.82 -0.71 2.55
N SER A 107 -2.22 -1.84 2.18
CA SER A 107 -2.73 -3.18 2.53
C SER A 107 -2.39 -3.62 3.96
N ALA A 108 -1.84 -2.73 4.80
CA ALA A 108 -1.34 -3.05 6.15
C ALA A 108 -0.37 -4.25 6.19
N ARG A 109 0.35 -4.49 5.10
CA ARG A 109 1.34 -5.57 5.00
C ARG A 109 2.69 -5.08 5.50
N ARG A 110 3.43 -5.99 6.13
CA ARG A 110 4.83 -5.73 6.51
C ARG A 110 5.65 -5.42 5.25
N ILE A 111 6.49 -4.40 5.36
CA ILE A 111 7.43 -4.04 4.31
C ILE A 111 8.68 -4.90 4.51
N PRO A 112 9.18 -5.57 3.47
CA PRO A 112 10.40 -6.37 3.61
C PRO A 112 11.62 -5.48 3.84
N VAL A 113 12.64 -6.07 4.47
CA VAL A 113 13.85 -5.34 4.92
C VAL A 113 14.56 -4.66 3.74
N ARG A 114 14.59 -5.30 2.57
CA ARG A 114 15.25 -4.76 1.36
C ARG A 114 14.62 -3.44 0.91
N GLU A 115 13.30 -3.37 0.91
CA GLU A 115 12.58 -2.16 0.55
C GLU A 115 12.72 -1.08 1.64
N LEU A 116 12.78 -1.46 2.92
CA LEU A 116 13.04 -0.49 4.00
C LEU A 116 14.46 0.09 3.93
N ASP A 117 15.46 -0.74 3.65
CA ASP A 117 16.83 -0.28 3.39
C ASP A 117 16.89 0.66 2.18
N HIS A 118 16.23 0.30 1.08
CA HIS A 118 16.14 1.18 -0.08
C HIS A 118 15.51 2.53 0.27
N MET A 119 14.39 2.54 0.98
CA MET A 119 13.74 3.81 1.37
C MET A 119 14.65 4.65 2.28
N ARG A 120 15.41 4.04 3.18
CA ARG A 120 16.38 4.75 4.02
C ARG A 120 17.48 5.40 3.17
N ASP A 121 17.95 4.68 2.16
CA ASP A 121 19.07 5.13 1.32
C ASP A 121 18.63 6.15 0.24
N HIS A 122 17.32 6.37 0.06
CA HIS A 122 16.72 7.27 -0.94
C HIS A 122 15.76 8.29 -0.28
N PRO A 123 16.28 9.42 0.25
CA PRO A 123 15.47 10.41 0.95
C PRO A 123 14.38 11.06 0.06
N GLU A 124 14.61 11.14 -1.25
CA GLU A 124 13.62 11.63 -2.22
C GLU A 124 12.35 10.75 -2.26
N ASP A 125 12.51 9.44 -2.10
CA ASP A 125 11.41 8.50 -2.07
C ASP A 125 10.67 8.56 -0.72
N MET A 126 11.39 8.87 0.36
CA MET A 126 10.81 9.13 1.68
C MET A 126 9.91 10.37 1.69
N GLU A 127 10.41 11.50 1.19
CA GLU A 127 9.65 12.75 1.06
C GLU A 127 8.44 12.58 0.14
N TRP A 128 8.60 11.80 -0.94
CA TRP A 128 7.48 11.45 -1.81
C TRP A 128 6.44 10.62 -1.06
N LEU A 129 6.88 9.62 -0.30
CA LEU A 129 5.98 8.72 0.41
C LEU A 129 5.20 9.46 1.49
N GLU A 130 5.86 10.29 2.29
CA GLU A 130 5.24 11.13 3.33
C GLU A 130 4.09 11.99 2.77
N ARG A 131 4.32 12.65 1.63
CA ARG A 131 3.29 13.46 0.95
C ARG A 131 2.13 12.63 0.39
N LYS A 132 2.36 11.37 0.04
CA LYS A 132 1.40 10.51 -0.66
C LYS A 132 0.60 9.58 0.26
N VAL A 133 1.02 9.41 1.51
CA VAL A 133 0.34 8.53 2.48
C VAL A 133 -0.31 9.35 3.60
N ARG A 134 -1.34 8.77 4.23
CA ARG A 134 -1.96 9.41 5.41
C ARG A 134 -1.01 9.34 6.61
N PRO A 135 -1.10 10.28 7.57
CA PRO A 135 -0.24 10.30 8.75
C PRO A 135 -0.16 8.95 9.48
N ARG A 136 -1.28 8.25 9.67
CA ARG A 136 -1.28 6.93 10.33
C ARG A 136 -0.47 5.85 9.60
N PHE A 137 -0.40 5.90 8.26
CA PHE A 137 0.38 4.97 7.46
C PHE A 137 1.86 5.37 7.48
N TRP A 138 2.13 6.67 7.53
CA TRP A 138 3.47 7.20 7.75
C TRP A 138 4.02 6.79 9.12
N THR A 139 3.24 6.94 10.20
CA THR A 139 3.64 6.48 11.54
C THR A 139 3.97 5.00 11.55
N LYS A 140 3.11 4.14 10.96
CA LYS A 140 3.38 2.70 10.83
C LYS A 140 4.63 2.37 10.01
N PHE A 141 4.96 3.21 9.04
CA PHE A 141 6.16 3.07 8.26
C PHE A 141 7.41 3.38 9.12
N LEU A 142 7.39 4.50 9.85
CA LEU A 142 8.46 4.88 10.78
C LEU A 142 8.66 3.86 11.91
N GLU A 143 7.57 3.31 12.45
CA GLU A 143 7.62 2.23 13.45
C GLU A 143 8.36 1.00 12.91
N GLN A 144 8.08 0.59 11.66
CA GLN A 144 8.76 -0.53 11.02
C GLN A 144 10.24 -0.25 10.76
N LEU A 145 10.61 0.98 10.41
CA LEU A 145 12.01 1.38 10.28
C LEU A 145 12.75 1.27 11.62
N GLN A 146 12.18 1.82 12.68
CA GLN A 146 12.77 1.77 14.03
C GLN A 146 12.88 0.34 14.57
N ASP A 147 11.89 -0.52 14.28
CA ASP A 147 11.91 -1.92 14.70
C ASP A 147 13.07 -2.70 14.06
N ILE A 148 13.38 -2.42 12.80
CA ILE A 148 14.53 -3.02 12.11
C ILE A 148 15.85 -2.54 12.71
N GLU A 149 15.98 -1.26 13.02
CA GLU A 149 17.18 -0.71 13.65
C GLU A 149 17.42 -1.33 15.03
N LYS A 150 16.37 -1.47 15.83
CA LYS A 150 16.44 -2.16 17.13
C LYS A 150 16.84 -3.62 16.99
N THR A 151 16.26 -4.32 16.03
CA THR A 151 16.59 -5.73 15.76
C THR A 151 18.05 -5.88 15.37
N ARG A 152 18.56 -5.01 14.49
CA ARG A 152 19.98 -4.99 14.09
C ARG A 152 20.92 -4.70 15.26
N ALA A 153 20.60 -3.70 16.07
CA ALA A 153 21.40 -3.36 17.24
C ALA A 153 21.46 -4.51 18.26
N TRP A 154 20.33 -5.21 18.47
CA TRP A 154 20.29 -6.39 19.32
C TRP A 154 21.14 -7.55 18.78
N GLU A 155 21.06 -7.83 17.47
CA GLU A 155 21.89 -8.85 16.81
C GLU A 155 23.39 -8.53 16.92
N GLU A 156 23.77 -7.27 16.77
CA GLU A 156 25.15 -6.82 16.90
C GLU A 156 25.65 -6.95 18.35
N ALA A 157 24.84 -6.54 19.33
CA ALA A 157 25.17 -6.73 20.74
C ALA A 157 25.36 -8.22 21.11
N GLN A 158 24.51 -9.11 20.57
CA GLN A 158 24.66 -10.55 20.75
C GLN A 158 25.97 -11.09 20.15
N ARG A 159 26.41 -10.56 19.01
CA ARG A 159 27.69 -10.94 18.39
C ARG A 159 28.88 -10.49 19.23
N ILE A 160 28.83 -9.26 19.76
CA ILE A 160 29.88 -8.71 20.63
C ILE A 160 29.99 -9.55 21.91
N MET A 161 28.86 -9.79 22.60
CA MET A 161 28.81 -10.61 23.81
C MET A 161 29.36 -12.02 23.59
N ARG A 162 29.04 -12.65 22.46
CA ARG A 162 29.55 -13.99 22.14
C ARG A 162 31.07 -13.98 21.95
N ARG A 163 31.59 -12.98 21.23
CA ARG A 163 33.02 -12.82 21.00
C ARG A 163 33.78 -12.58 22.32
N GLU A 164 33.26 -11.72 23.18
CA GLU A 164 33.85 -11.46 24.51
C GLU A 164 33.87 -12.74 25.36
N TYR A 165 32.78 -13.52 25.34
CA TYR A 165 32.73 -14.80 26.03
C TYR A 165 33.77 -15.80 25.50
N GLU A 166 33.90 -15.93 24.18
CA GLU A 166 34.89 -16.80 23.55
C GLU A 166 36.33 -16.35 23.86
N GLU A 167 36.58 -15.04 23.92
CA GLU A 167 37.88 -14.47 24.29
C GLU A 167 38.21 -14.74 25.78
N GLU A 168 37.25 -14.59 26.69
CA GLU A 168 37.43 -14.91 28.11
C GLU A 168 37.63 -16.41 28.34
N GLU A 169 36.88 -17.28 27.66
CA GLU A 169 37.05 -18.73 27.74
C GLU A 169 38.44 -19.15 27.21
N ALA A 170 38.91 -18.51 26.14
CA ALA A 170 40.24 -18.75 25.59
C ALA A 170 41.35 -18.34 26.57
N LYS A 171 41.23 -17.17 27.21
CA LYS A 171 42.16 -16.72 28.27
C LYS A 171 42.18 -17.70 29.44
N GLN A 172 41.02 -18.16 29.89
CA GLN A 172 40.92 -19.08 31.02
C GLN A 172 41.59 -20.43 30.72
N LYS A 173 41.37 -20.99 29.52
CA LYS A 173 42.06 -22.21 29.06
C LYS A 173 43.57 -22.04 28.85
N GLU A 174 44.04 -20.84 28.60
CA GLU A 174 45.47 -20.54 28.52
C GLU A 174 46.11 -20.50 29.91
N VAL A 175 45.44 -19.86 30.88
CA VAL A 175 45.87 -19.85 32.28
C VAL A 175 45.93 -21.25 32.86
N GLU A 176 44.92 -22.09 32.64
CA GLU A 176 44.91 -23.49 33.09
C GLU A 176 46.09 -24.29 32.48
N ARG A 177 46.36 -24.12 31.18
CA ARG A 177 47.50 -24.78 30.52
C ARG A 177 48.86 -24.31 31.02
N MET A 178 48.98 -23.09 31.51
CA MET A 178 50.20 -22.59 32.13
C MET A 178 50.38 -23.06 33.57
N ALA A 179 49.28 -23.32 34.29
CA ALA A 179 49.32 -23.84 35.66
C ALA A 179 49.69 -25.33 35.75
N ASP A 180 49.43 -26.10 34.69
CA ASP A 180 49.75 -27.54 34.60
C ASP A 180 51.19 -27.85 34.12
N ARG A 181 52.04 -26.83 33.92
CA ARG A 181 53.46 -26.96 33.53
C ARG A 181 54.41 -26.65 34.68
#